data_AF-A0A6A3K7X8-F1
#
_entry.id   AF-A0A6A3K7X8-F1
#
_cell.length_a   1.000
_cell.length_b   1.000
_cell.length_c   1.000
_cell.angle_alpha   90.00
_cell.angle_beta   90.00
_cell.angle_gamma   90.00
#
_symmetry.space_group_name_H-M   'P 1'
#
loop_
_entity.id
_entity.type
_entity.pdbx_description
1 polymer ?
#
loop_
_entity_poly.entity_id
_entity_poly.type
_entity_poly.pdbx_seq_one_letter_code
_entity_poly.pdbx_strand_id
1 'polypeptide(L)'
;MKRPQYDSDTTYDARQLKRLKEAKFPHRIRALPHVLKRIDMFALTPEHAAVEAAASNEIDWLQRLLPSIDQHHKDHVGCVATDVAAAQGHCEAIKTIYRWWVQPGYKPKQVCKRALMKAVGGGHVSAVKVLLARWEEFDLGREWDFNHYGKHSPYDFDALEALAEAVTSEQKEVVRVICEKAGDPREIFNWAAEHDDLQVFQCVYGFHGEDDNEVVFEAMLIAAERGCLGIVKFVMEACGSELAGLYESGELFVCPLITAIQHGKRDVVDYLYEHDGYRDESFVPALCAAARSGSLELVKMLNDTQDFDAPALDSAFASAANGGRLEIMTYLQSCQKFDQTAIDEAFVSAAGNGQMEAVNFLCAIEGYTTSAACFDEAFEYASGNRWLHMLKHLNSKGSISRRAINNGFESAVLELGVLARRRDDQMRVLELLFDMGGVSPEVINEGFTEAASRCRIDVVEFLYSKGTISPELVDKSFQGAATHNCTEVVQFLYKTGFVRPKSVEKAFLDAAGRGDFYVMERLFHCGYDSQALLHQALCKHSVKELPRRVLRFLKQKQQLVEA
;
A
#
# COMPACT_ATOMS: atom_id res chain seq x y z
N MET A 1 51.59 -51.23 -6.89
CA MET A 1 51.89 -50.90 -5.48
C MET A 1 52.46 -49.49 -5.44
N LYS A 2 51.89 -48.63 -4.57
CA LYS A 2 52.27 -47.25 -4.16
C LYS A 2 51.93 -46.03 -5.07
N ARG A 3 50.89 -45.34 -4.56
CA ARG A 3 50.30 -43.99 -4.70
C ARG A 3 51.16 -42.83 -5.27
N PRO A 4 50.54 -41.88 -5.99
CA PRO A 4 50.97 -40.48 -6.04
C PRO A 4 50.38 -39.66 -4.87
N GLN A 5 51.11 -38.61 -4.50
CA GLN A 5 50.87 -37.70 -3.38
C GLN A 5 49.60 -36.86 -3.57
N TYR A 6 48.88 -36.65 -2.46
CA TYR A 6 47.87 -35.61 -2.33
C TYR A 6 48.58 -34.26 -2.20
N ASP A 7 48.49 -33.41 -3.21
CA ASP A 7 48.65 -31.96 -3.05
C ASP A 7 47.36 -31.40 -2.47
N SER A 8 47.41 -31.00 -1.20
CA SER A 8 46.36 -30.23 -0.54
C SER A 8 46.69 -28.75 -0.65
N ASP A 9 46.29 -28.14 -1.76
CA ASP A 9 46.23 -26.69 -1.89
C ASP A 9 44.89 -26.20 -1.32
N THR A 10 44.92 -25.63 -0.11
CA THR A 10 43.99 -24.57 0.29
C THR A 10 44.75 -23.61 1.19
N THR A 11 45.17 -22.51 0.58
CA THR A 11 45.78 -21.32 1.17
C THR A 11 44.89 -20.72 2.26
N TYR A 12 45.12 -21.10 3.51
CA TYR A 12 44.63 -20.37 4.69
C TYR A 12 45.62 -19.23 4.97
N ASP A 13 45.29 -18.06 4.45
CA ASP A 13 46.16 -16.87 4.41
C ASP A 13 46.63 -16.46 5.82
N ALA A 14 47.95 -16.32 6.01
CA ALA A 14 48.60 -15.97 7.28
C ALA A 14 48.16 -14.59 7.85
N ARG A 15 47.36 -13.84 7.09
CA ARG A 15 46.74 -12.57 7.47
C ARG A 15 45.53 -12.69 8.44
N GLN A 16 45.09 -13.91 8.79
CA GLN A 16 43.88 -14.12 9.62
C GLN A 16 44.05 -14.17 11.14
N LEU A 17 45.28 -14.11 11.70
CA LEU A 17 45.53 -14.04 13.17
C LEU A 17 45.19 -12.65 13.75
N LYS A 18 43.99 -12.15 13.46
CA LYS A 18 43.57 -10.76 13.74
C LYS A 18 43.63 -10.42 15.24
N ARG A 19 43.41 -11.40 16.13
CA ARG A 19 43.36 -11.21 17.59
C ARG A 19 44.75 -11.28 18.23
N LEU A 20 45.71 -11.88 17.53
CA LEU A 20 47.10 -11.98 17.96
C LEU A 20 48.03 -10.90 17.38
N LYS A 21 47.48 -9.93 16.63
CA LYS A 21 48.25 -8.87 15.94
C LYS A 21 49.17 -8.08 16.88
N GLU A 22 48.74 -7.84 18.11
CA GLU A 22 49.50 -7.07 19.12
C GLU A 22 50.20 -7.97 20.16
N ALA A 23 49.96 -9.29 20.12
CA ALA A 23 50.50 -10.22 21.08
C ALA A 23 51.98 -10.54 20.80
N LYS A 24 52.84 -10.33 21.80
CA LYS A 24 54.27 -10.62 21.72
C LYS A 24 54.55 -12.06 22.14
N PHE A 25 54.72 -12.95 21.16
CA PHE A 25 55.14 -14.33 21.40
C PHE A 25 56.64 -14.52 21.19
N PRO A 26 57.32 -15.38 21.98
CA PRO A 26 58.69 -15.79 21.73
C PRO A 26 58.88 -16.36 20.31
N HIS A 27 60.05 -16.16 19.71
CA HIS A 27 60.35 -16.61 18.33
C HIS A 27 60.04 -18.09 18.07
N ARG A 28 60.28 -18.97 19.05
CA ARG A 28 59.99 -20.40 18.94
C ARG A 28 58.51 -20.72 18.80
N ILE A 29 57.62 -19.94 19.41
CA ILE A 29 56.17 -20.10 19.31
C ILE A 29 55.66 -19.46 18.01
N ARG A 30 56.24 -18.32 17.61
CA ARG A 30 55.93 -17.68 16.32
C ARG A 30 56.23 -18.57 15.11
N ALA A 31 57.23 -19.44 15.24
CA ALA A 31 57.61 -20.41 14.22
C ALA A 31 56.66 -21.62 14.10
N LEU A 32 55.60 -21.71 14.91
CA LEU A 32 54.64 -22.82 14.92
C LEU A 32 53.23 -22.31 14.52
N PRO A 33 52.89 -22.25 13.21
CA PRO A 33 51.61 -21.70 12.74
C PRO A 33 50.37 -22.40 13.35
N HIS A 34 50.44 -23.71 13.56
CA HIS A 34 49.36 -24.48 14.18
C HIS A 34 49.15 -24.14 15.67
N VAL A 35 50.21 -23.77 16.40
CA VAL A 35 50.12 -23.33 17.80
C VAL A 35 49.50 -21.94 17.87
N LEU A 36 49.96 -21.01 17.02
CA LEU A 36 49.35 -19.68 16.94
C LEU A 36 47.87 -19.75 16.55
N LYS A 37 47.50 -20.65 15.63
CA LYS A 37 46.11 -20.90 15.25
C LYS A 37 45.26 -21.36 16.44
N ARG A 38 45.77 -22.28 17.26
CA ARG A 38 45.08 -22.73 18.48
C ARG A 38 44.97 -21.62 19.52
N ILE A 39 46.01 -20.79 19.69
CA ILE A 39 45.97 -19.67 20.63
C ILE A 39 44.94 -18.62 20.18
N ASP A 40 44.88 -18.29 18.89
CA ASP A 40 43.88 -17.35 18.35
C ASP A 40 42.45 -17.90 18.54
N MET A 41 42.26 -19.20 18.32
CA MET A 41 40.99 -19.90 18.57
C MET A 41 40.59 -19.90 20.06
N PHE A 42 41.53 -20.12 20.99
CA PHE A 42 41.24 -20.04 22.42
C PHE A 42 40.99 -18.62 22.93
N ALA A 43 41.37 -17.60 22.16
CA ALA A 43 41.10 -16.20 22.48
C ALA A 43 39.71 -15.71 22.00
N LEU A 44 38.89 -16.59 21.40
CA LEU A 44 37.53 -16.27 20.97
C LEU A 44 36.62 -16.03 22.19
N THR A 45 35.79 -14.97 22.12
CA THR A 45 34.64 -14.87 23.03
C THR A 45 33.62 -15.96 22.66
N PRO A 46 32.72 -16.36 23.58
CA PRO A 46 31.69 -17.36 23.28
C PRO A 46 30.85 -17.02 22.04
N GLU A 47 30.56 -15.73 21.81
CA GLU A 47 29.83 -15.23 20.64
C GLU A 47 30.62 -15.45 19.34
N HIS A 48 31.89 -15.05 19.32
CA HIS A 48 32.75 -15.24 18.13
C HIS A 48 33.05 -16.71 17.86
N ALA A 49 33.19 -17.51 18.92
CA ALA A 49 33.37 -18.95 18.81
C ALA A 49 32.13 -19.62 18.20
N ALA A 50 30.93 -19.16 18.57
CA ALA A 50 29.69 -19.69 17.99
C ALA A 50 29.55 -19.32 16.52
N VAL A 51 29.91 -18.09 16.12
CA VAL A 51 29.94 -17.68 14.71
C VAL A 51 30.97 -18.49 13.91
N GLU A 52 32.15 -18.74 14.47
CA GLU A 52 33.18 -19.58 13.82
C GLU A 52 32.72 -21.04 13.67
N ALA A 53 32.13 -21.61 14.72
CA ALA A 53 31.56 -22.96 14.68
C ALA A 53 30.46 -23.10 13.62
N ALA A 54 29.64 -22.06 13.48
CA ALA A 54 28.63 -21.98 12.42
C ALA A 54 29.27 -21.89 11.02
N ALA A 55 30.37 -21.15 10.88
CA ALA A 55 31.12 -21.00 9.63
C ALA A 55 31.85 -22.27 9.19
N SER A 56 32.26 -23.12 10.14
CA SER A 56 32.97 -24.39 9.87
C SER A 56 32.06 -25.62 9.89
N ASN A 57 30.75 -25.44 10.12
CA ASN A 57 29.76 -26.51 10.27
C ASN A 57 30.08 -27.48 11.43
N GLU A 58 30.77 -27.03 12.48
CA GLU A 58 31.08 -27.84 13.67
C GLU A 58 29.88 -27.89 14.64
N ILE A 59 28.90 -28.73 14.31
CA ILE A 59 27.61 -28.78 15.02
C ILE A 59 27.75 -29.09 16.52
N ASP A 60 28.60 -30.05 16.89
CA ASP A 60 28.81 -30.41 18.31
C ASP A 60 29.41 -29.26 19.11
N TRP A 61 30.31 -28.49 18.47
CA TRP A 61 30.93 -27.31 19.09
C TRP A 61 29.89 -26.20 19.24
N LEU A 62 29.14 -25.94 18.18
CA LEU A 62 28.05 -24.97 18.14
C LEU A 62 26.98 -25.27 19.21
N GLN A 63 26.51 -26.51 19.32
CA GLN A 63 25.53 -26.93 20.33
C GLN A 63 25.99 -26.73 21.77
N ARG A 64 27.30 -26.85 22.04
CA ARG A 64 27.88 -26.60 23.37
C ARG A 64 28.01 -25.11 23.67
N LEU A 65 28.29 -24.29 22.65
CA LEU A 65 28.50 -22.86 22.81
C LEU A 65 27.21 -22.08 22.94
N LEU A 66 26.20 -22.36 22.11
CA LEU A 66 24.95 -21.59 22.05
C LEU A 66 24.27 -21.41 23.42
N PRO A 67 24.14 -22.44 24.30
CA PRO A 67 23.54 -22.27 25.63
C PRO A 67 24.33 -21.35 26.58
N SER A 68 25.61 -21.10 26.32
CA SER A 68 26.48 -20.27 27.16
C SER A 68 26.43 -18.78 26.81
N ILE A 69 25.75 -18.41 25.73
CA ILE A 69 25.68 -17.04 25.23
C ILE A 69 24.66 -16.23 26.03
N ASP A 70 25.07 -15.02 26.44
CA ASP A 70 24.23 -14.09 27.17
C ASP A 70 22.97 -13.69 26.36
N GLN A 71 21.85 -13.54 27.06
CA GLN A 71 20.58 -13.11 26.46
C GLN A 71 20.69 -11.77 25.69
N HIS A 72 21.59 -10.87 26.09
CA HIS A 72 21.84 -9.59 25.39
C HIS A 72 22.50 -9.78 24.02
N HIS A 73 23.29 -10.84 23.83
CA HIS A 73 23.96 -11.16 22.57
C HIS A 73 23.21 -12.19 21.74
N LYS A 74 22.14 -12.80 22.28
CA LYS A 74 21.39 -13.87 21.63
C LYS A 74 20.92 -13.52 20.22
N ASP A 75 20.32 -12.33 20.05
CA ASP A 75 19.85 -11.86 18.75
C ASP A 75 20.99 -11.55 17.77
N HIS A 76 22.06 -10.92 18.27
CA HIS A 76 23.21 -10.60 17.43
C HIS A 76 23.89 -11.88 16.90
N VAL A 77 24.14 -12.85 17.77
CA VAL A 77 24.73 -14.14 17.39
C VAL A 77 23.80 -14.90 16.48
N GLY A 78 22.49 -14.95 16.79
CA GLY A 78 21.49 -15.58 15.95
C GLY A 78 21.53 -15.06 14.50
N CYS A 79 21.53 -13.73 14.32
CA CYS A 79 21.65 -13.11 13.00
C CYS A 79 22.99 -13.44 12.32
N VAL A 80 24.13 -13.14 12.97
CA VAL A 80 25.46 -13.21 12.34
C VAL A 80 25.88 -14.65 12.06
N ALA A 81 25.62 -15.58 12.98
CA ALA A 81 25.96 -16.98 12.80
C ALA A 81 25.12 -17.61 11.66
N THR A 82 23.84 -17.26 11.56
CA THR A 82 22.97 -17.72 10.46
C THR A 82 23.44 -17.17 9.13
N ASP A 83 23.75 -15.88 9.07
CA ASP A 83 24.31 -15.20 7.90
C ASP A 83 25.56 -15.90 7.35
N VAL A 84 26.51 -16.26 8.24
CA VAL A 84 27.76 -16.90 7.84
C VAL A 84 27.54 -18.37 7.46
N ALA A 85 26.72 -19.10 8.22
CA ALA A 85 26.35 -20.48 7.87
C ALA A 85 25.64 -20.55 6.51
N ALA A 86 24.77 -19.58 6.22
CA ALA A 86 24.08 -19.46 4.94
C ALA A 86 25.04 -19.18 3.78
N ALA A 87 26.01 -18.28 3.96
CA ALA A 87 27.05 -18.00 2.98
C ALA A 87 27.96 -19.20 2.64
N GLN A 88 27.97 -20.24 3.49
CA GLN A 88 28.74 -21.47 3.30
C GLN A 88 27.83 -22.68 2.98
N GLY A 89 26.51 -22.49 2.91
CA GLY A 89 25.56 -23.56 2.63
C GLY A 89 25.37 -24.58 3.76
N HIS A 90 25.68 -24.21 5.00
CA HIS A 90 25.71 -25.12 6.16
C HIS A 90 24.32 -25.30 6.80
N CYS A 91 23.49 -26.17 6.19
CA CYS A 91 22.11 -26.41 6.60
C CYS A 91 21.92 -26.82 8.07
N GLU A 92 22.75 -27.72 8.60
CA GLU A 92 22.61 -28.20 9.98
C GLU A 92 23.03 -27.15 11.01
N ALA A 93 24.00 -26.30 10.67
CA ALA A 93 24.37 -25.15 11.49
C ALA A 93 23.21 -24.16 11.56
N ILE A 94 22.61 -23.82 10.42
CA ILE A 94 21.42 -22.96 10.32
C ILE A 94 20.28 -23.52 11.20
N LYS A 95 19.93 -24.81 11.04
CA LYS A 95 18.89 -25.47 11.86
C LYS A 95 19.20 -25.44 13.36
N THR A 96 20.45 -25.66 13.73
CA THR A 96 20.90 -25.70 15.13
C THR A 96 20.83 -24.31 15.76
N ILE A 97 21.29 -23.27 15.05
CA ILE A 97 21.17 -21.88 15.49
C ILE A 97 19.69 -21.52 15.67
N TYR A 98 18.84 -21.87 14.71
CA TYR A 98 17.42 -21.57 14.79
C TYR A 98 16.72 -22.23 15.97
N ARG A 99 16.97 -23.53 16.22
CA ARG A 99 16.43 -24.27 17.38
C ARG A 99 16.79 -23.63 18.71
N TRP A 100 17.95 -22.98 18.78
CA TRP A 100 18.39 -22.27 19.99
C TRP A 100 17.88 -20.82 20.06
N TRP A 101 17.89 -20.12 18.94
CA TRP A 101 17.56 -18.69 18.88
C TRP A 101 16.06 -18.46 19.08
N VAL A 102 15.23 -19.29 18.45
CA VAL A 102 13.77 -19.20 18.46
C VAL A 102 13.17 -20.22 19.42
N GLN A 103 13.29 -19.96 20.72
CA GLN A 103 12.76 -20.84 21.77
C GLN A 103 11.40 -20.37 22.29
N PRO A 104 10.55 -21.29 22.81
CA PRO A 104 9.29 -20.93 23.46
C PRO A 104 9.50 -19.87 24.55
N GLY A 105 8.81 -18.73 24.44
CA GLY A 105 8.89 -17.63 25.40
C GLY A 105 9.98 -16.59 25.13
N TYR A 106 10.84 -16.78 24.13
CA TYR A 106 11.79 -15.76 23.65
C TYR A 106 11.31 -15.14 22.34
N LYS A 107 11.19 -13.81 22.31
CA LYS A 107 10.84 -13.04 21.10
C LYS A 107 12.09 -12.35 20.57
N PRO A 108 12.64 -12.75 19.41
CA PRO A 108 13.76 -12.03 18.80
C PRO A 108 13.42 -10.56 18.58
N LYS A 109 14.32 -9.65 18.96
CA LYS A 109 14.20 -8.21 18.73
C LYS A 109 14.92 -7.76 17.46
N GLN A 110 15.88 -8.56 16.99
CA GLN A 110 16.52 -8.37 15.69
C GLN A 110 16.10 -9.50 14.74
N VAL A 111 15.96 -9.15 13.47
CA VAL A 111 15.57 -10.08 12.39
C VAL A 111 16.77 -10.34 11.50
N CYS A 112 16.93 -11.60 11.09
CA CYS A 112 17.96 -12.00 10.14
C CYS A 112 17.48 -11.65 8.72
N LYS A 113 18.11 -10.68 8.07
CA LYS A 113 17.72 -10.19 6.74
C LYS A 113 18.58 -10.70 5.59
N ARG A 114 19.86 -11.00 5.85
CA ARG A 114 20.88 -11.22 4.80
C ARG A 114 21.19 -12.68 4.52
N ALA A 115 20.77 -13.60 5.39
CA ALA A 115 21.09 -15.02 5.24
C ALA A 115 20.56 -15.58 3.91
N LEU A 116 19.33 -15.24 3.50
CA LEU A 116 18.77 -15.69 2.23
C LEU A 116 19.62 -15.21 1.04
N MET A 117 19.87 -13.90 0.95
CA MET A 117 20.74 -13.32 -0.09
C MET A 117 22.14 -13.95 -0.12
N LYS A 118 22.73 -14.26 1.04
CA LYS A 118 24.05 -14.92 1.11
C LYS A 118 24.01 -16.37 0.63
N ALA A 119 22.95 -17.11 0.94
CA ALA A 119 22.75 -18.46 0.43
C ALA A 119 22.56 -18.46 -1.09
N VAL A 120 21.79 -17.50 -1.62
CA VAL A 120 21.62 -17.28 -3.07
C VAL A 120 22.94 -16.89 -3.73
N GLY A 121 23.67 -15.91 -3.22
CA GLY A 121 24.97 -15.51 -3.78
C GLY A 121 26.01 -16.63 -3.81
N GLY A 122 25.87 -17.65 -2.94
CA GLY A 122 26.69 -18.86 -2.94
C GLY A 122 26.15 -20.05 -3.74
N GLY A 123 24.95 -19.95 -4.33
CA GLY A 123 24.31 -21.06 -5.05
C GLY A 123 23.83 -22.21 -4.16
N HIS A 124 23.61 -21.95 -2.87
CA HIS A 124 23.37 -22.98 -1.87
C HIS A 124 21.89 -23.38 -1.77
N VAL A 125 21.40 -24.14 -2.75
CA VAL A 125 20.00 -24.63 -2.84
C VAL A 125 19.45 -25.16 -1.52
N SER A 126 20.18 -26.07 -0.86
CA SER A 126 19.71 -26.68 0.40
C SER A 126 19.61 -25.68 1.55
N ALA A 127 20.48 -24.66 1.58
CA ALA A 127 20.40 -23.59 2.56
C ALA A 127 19.22 -22.66 2.28
N VAL A 128 18.97 -22.33 1.01
CA VAL A 128 17.76 -21.58 0.58
C VAL A 128 16.49 -22.32 0.98
N LYS A 129 16.40 -23.64 0.72
CA LYS A 129 15.28 -24.49 1.17
C LYS A 129 15.07 -24.41 2.68
N VAL A 130 16.14 -24.50 3.46
CA VAL A 130 16.07 -24.40 4.93
C VAL A 130 15.66 -23.01 5.39
N LEU A 131 16.11 -21.94 4.74
CA LEU A 131 15.75 -20.57 5.13
C LEU A 131 14.29 -20.23 4.80
N LEU A 132 13.74 -20.80 3.72
CA LEU A 132 12.35 -20.58 3.28
C LEU A 132 11.35 -21.63 3.82
N ALA A 133 11.80 -22.70 4.45
CA ALA A 133 10.92 -23.74 4.98
C ALA A 133 10.06 -23.25 6.15
N ARG A 134 8.82 -23.76 6.22
CA ARG A 134 7.93 -23.52 7.37
C ARG A 134 8.48 -24.21 8.62
N TRP A 135 8.27 -23.58 9.78
CA TRP A 135 8.79 -24.10 11.06
C TRP A 135 8.26 -25.48 11.45
N GLU A 136 7.04 -25.80 11.00
CA GLU A 136 6.41 -27.10 11.18
C GLU A 136 7.17 -28.22 10.45
N GLU A 137 7.90 -27.90 9.36
CA GLU A 137 8.73 -28.84 8.60
C GLU A 137 10.02 -29.24 9.35
N PHE A 138 10.38 -28.54 10.43
CA PHE A 138 11.62 -28.79 11.20
C PHE A 138 11.45 -29.78 12.37
N ASP A 139 10.25 -30.34 12.54
CA ASP A 139 9.83 -31.23 13.63
C ASP A 139 10.26 -30.67 15.01
N LEU A 140 9.76 -29.46 15.30
CA LEU A 140 9.97 -28.78 16.58
C LEU A 140 8.85 -29.19 17.54
N GLY A 141 9.02 -30.34 18.20
CA GLY A 141 7.98 -31.00 19.02
C GLY A 141 6.98 -30.10 19.77
N ARG A 142 5.70 -30.49 19.62
CA ARG A 142 4.40 -29.93 20.11
C ARG A 142 3.90 -28.63 19.46
N GLU A 143 2.59 -28.60 19.26
CA GLU A 143 1.77 -27.52 18.67
C GLU A 143 2.12 -26.13 19.25
N TRP A 144 2.70 -25.28 18.40
CA TRP A 144 2.83 -23.86 18.66
C TRP A 144 1.51 -23.18 18.29
N ASP A 145 0.87 -22.49 19.24
CA ASP A 145 -0.34 -21.70 18.96
C ASP A 145 0.07 -20.39 18.27
N PHE A 146 0.15 -20.43 16.93
CA PHE A 146 0.55 -19.32 16.06
C PHE A 146 -0.44 -18.13 16.05
N ASN A 147 -1.59 -18.24 16.73
CA ASN A 147 -2.65 -17.21 16.71
C ASN A 147 -2.24 -15.84 17.32
N HIS A 148 -1.04 -15.71 17.91
CA HIS A 148 -0.53 -14.43 18.44
C HIS A 148 0.55 -13.76 17.57
N TYR A 149 1.09 -14.43 16.55
CA TYR A 149 2.01 -13.87 15.57
C TYR A 149 1.28 -13.85 14.23
N GLY A 150 0.47 -12.81 13.98
CA GLY A 150 -0.26 -12.72 12.72
C GLY A 150 0.71 -12.80 11.55
N LYS A 151 0.60 -13.84 10.69
CA LYS A 151 1.29 -14.08 9.41
C LYS A 151 2.81 -13.83 9.28
N HIS A 152 3.49 -13.23 10.25
CA HIS A 152 4.87 -12.78 10.15
C HIS A 152 5.77 -13.75 10.91
N SER A 153 6.53 -14.52 10.12
CA SER A 153 7.77 -15.15 10.57
C SER A 153 8.65 -14.11 11.30
N PRO A 154 9.47 -14.45 12.30
CA PRO A 154 10.51 -13.54 12.80
C PRO A 154 11.62 -13.30 11.76
N TYR A 155 11.37 -13.69 10.52
CA TYR A 155 12.19 -13.45 9.36
C TYR A 155 11.45 -12.49 8.47
N ASP A 156 12.18 -11.47 8.05
CA ASP A 156 11.79 -10.51 7.03
C ASP A 156 12.85 -10.65 5.93
N PHE A 157 12.85 -11.82 5.29
CA PHE A 157 13.71 -12.07 4.14
C PHE A 157 13.07 -11.38 2.95
N ASP A 158 13.87 -10.59 2.24
CA ASP A 158 13.47 -10.08 0.95
C ASP A 158 13.63 -11.20 -0.08
N ALA A 159 12.60 -12.04 -0.20
CA ALA A 159 12.58 -13.14 -1.13
C ALA A 159 12.54 -12.67 -2.59
N LEU A 160 12.04 -11.45 -2.84
CA LEU A 160 11.94 -10.85 -4.16
C LEU A 160 13.32 -10.37 -4.64
N GLU A 161 14.06 -9.64 -3.80
CA GLU A 161 15.47 -9.30 -4.09
C GLU A 161 16.32 -10.57 -4.25
N ALA A 162 16.08 -11.60 -3.43
CA ALA A 162 16.78 -12.88 -3.54
C ALA A 162 16.44 -13.63 -4.83
N LEU A 163 15.20 -13.55 -5.31
CA LEU A 163 14.80 -14.11 -6.59
C LEU A 163 15.52 -13.42 -7.75
N ALA A 164 15.58 -12.08 -7.73
CA ALA A 164 16.26 -11.32 -8.77
C ALA A 164 17.76 -11.65 -8.87
N GLU A 165 18.45 -11.76 -7.74
CA GLU A 165 19.85 -12.21 -7.70
C GLU A 165 20.02 -13.65 -8.23
N ALA A 166 19.09 -14.55 -7.89
CA ALA A 166 19.13 -15.93 -8.35
C ALA A 166 18.93 -16.04 -9.87
N VAL A 167 18.04 -15.22 -10.43
CA VAL A 167 17.76 -15.15 -11.87
C VAL A 167 18.96 -14.58 -12.63
N THR A 168 19.51 -13.44 -12.18
CA THR A 168 20.69 -12.81 -12.80
C THR A 168 21.93 -13.69 -12.74
N SER A 169 22.05 -14.53 -11.72
CA SER A 169 23.12 -15.54 -11.58
C SER A 169 22.84 -16.88 -12.27
N GLU A 170 21.76 -16.99 -13.05
CA GLU A 170 21.32 -18.20 -13.78
C GLU A 170 21.13 -19.46 -12.89
N GLN A 171 20.79 -19.28 -11.62
CA GLN A 171 20.68 -20.37 -10.64
C GLN A 171 19.30 -21.04 -10.67
N LYS A 172 19.00 -21.78 -11.74
CA LYS A 172 17.66 -22.39 -12.00
C LYS A 172 17.03 -23.13 -10.81
N GLU A 173 17.83 -23.93 -10.11
CA GLU A 173 17.33 -24.72 -8.97
C GLU A 173 17.04 -23.83 -7.74
N VAL A 174 17.79 -22.75 -7.51
CA VAL A 174 17.50 -21.78 -6.45
C VAL A 174 16.24 -21.00 -6.78
N VAL A 175 16.10 -20.56 -8.03
CA VAL A 175 14.89 -19.87 -8.50
C VAL A 175 13.64 -20.74 -8.29
N ARG A 176 13.67 -22.02 -8.71
CA ARG A 176 12.55 -22.93 -8.48
C ARG A 176 12.15 -23.00 -7.01
N VAL A 177 13.13 -23.14 -6.12
CA VAL A 177 12.87 -23.20 -4.67
C VAL A 177 12.24 -21.91 -4.16
N ILE A 178 12.71 -20.76 -4.62
CA ILE A 178 12.13 -19.48 -4.24
C ILE A 178 10.70 -19.40 -4.78
N CYS A 179 10.43 -19.71 -6.05
CA CYS A 179 9.07 -19.70 -6.60
C CYS A 179 8.11 -20.70 -5.93
N GLU A 180 8.59 -21.86 -5.47
CA GLU A 180 7.77 -22.87 -4.76
C GLU A 180 7.46 -22.48 -3.30
N LYS A 181 8.34 -21.70 -2.65
CA LYS A 181 8.29 -21.45 -1.20
C LYS A 181 8.04 -19.99 -0.84
N ALA A 182 8.32 -19.05 -1.73
CA ALA A 182 8.16 -17.63 -1.51
C ALA A 182 6.81 -17.17 -2.09
N GLY A 183 5.91 -16.81 -1.18
CA GLY A 183 4.82 -15.88 -1.46
C GLY A 183 3.72 -16.36 -2.42
N ASP A 184 2.81 -15.42 -2.67
CA ASP A 184 1.77 -15.48 -3.69
C ASP A 184 2.40 -15.08 -5.05
N PRO A 185 2.23 -15.85 -6.14
CA PRO A 185 2.73 -15.49 -7.48
C PRO A 185 2.39 -14.05 -7.89
N ARG A 186 1.25 -13.52 -7.44
CA ARG A 186 0.83 -12.13 -7.67
C ARG A 186 1.84 -11.10 -7.16
N GLU A 187 2.38 -11.30 -5.96
CA GLU A 187 3.37 -10.37 -5.41
C GLU A 187 4.65 -10.34 -6.25
N ILE A 188 5.05 -11.50 -6.80
CA ILE A 188 6.27 -11.63 -7.59
C ILE A 188 6.10 -11.00 -8.97
N PHE A 189 4.99 -11.28 -9.66
CA PHE A 189 4.70 -10.68 -10.96
C PHE A 189 4.57 -9.15 -10.87
N ASN A 190 3.88 -8.65 -9.85
CA ASN A 190 3.75 -7.21 -9.61
C ASN A 190 5.12 -6.59 -9.34
N TRP A 191 5.95 -7.20 -8.49
CA TRP A 191 7.30 -6.70 -8.22
C TRP A 191 8.16 -6.66 -9.49
N ALA A 192 8.12 -7.70 -10.33
CA ALA A 192 8.87 -7.75 -11.59
C ALA A 192 8.41 -6.64 -12.56
N ALA A 193 7.10 -6.41 -12.67
CA ALA A 193 6.55 -5.31 -13.46
C ALA A 193 6.89 -3.92 -12.86
N GLU A 194 6.96 -3.80 -11.53
CA GLU A 194 7.35 -2.56 -10.86
C GLU A 194 8.82 -2.18 -11.12
N HIS A 195 9.70 -3.18 -11.24
CA HIS A 195 11.14 -3.00 -11.44
C HIS A 195 11.60 -3.14 -12.90
N ASP A 196 10.68 -3.37 -13.84
CA ASP A 196 10.97 -3.66 -15.26
C ASP A 196 11.94 -4.86 -15.43
N ASP A 197 11.79 -5.88 -14.58
CA ASP A 197 12.63 -7.08 -14.60
C ASP A 197 11.96 -8.19 -15.43
N LEU A 198 12.16 -8.11 -16.75
CA LEU A 198 11.65 -9.12 -17.69
C LEU A 198 12.20 -10.53 -17.39
N GLN A 199 13.43 -10.66 -16.90
CA GLN A 199 14.04 -11.98 -16.67
C GLN A 199 13.33 -12.69 -15.52
N VAL A 200 13.10 -11.97 -14.41
CA VAL A 200 12.31 -12.51 -13.28
C VAL A 200 10.89 -12.81 -13.74
N PHE A 201 10.26 -11.90 -14.50
CA PHE A 201 8.90 -12.10 -15.01
C PHE A 201 8.78 -13.39 -15.84
N GLN A 202 9.66 -13.59 -16.82
CA GLN A 202 9.69 -14.79 -17.67
C GLN A 202 9.96 -16.05 -16.87
N CYS A 203 10.84 -15.97 -15.87
CA CYS A 203 11.19 -17.11 -15.05
C CYS A 203 9.98 -17.58 -14.23
N VAL A 204 9.30 -16.66 -13.56
CA VAL A 204 8.11 -16.93 -12.74
C VAL A 204 6.96 -17.43 -13.62
N TYR A 205 6.78 -16.84 -14.80
CA TYR A 205 5.81 -17.30 -15.78
C TYR A 205 6.04 -18.78 -16.17
N GLY A 206 7.28 -19.21 -16.34
CA GLY A 206 7.59 -20.62 -16.63
C GLY A 206 7.23 -21.60 -15.50
N PHE A 207 6.97 -21.13 -14.28
CA PHE A 207 6.57 -21.97 -13.14
C PHE A 207 5.07 -21.88 -12.81
N HIS A 208 4.46 -20.70 -12.96
CA HIS A 208 3.09 -20.40 -12.50
C HIS A 208 2.17 -19.82 -13.57
N GLY A 209 2.71 -19.37 -14.71
CA GLY A 209 2.02 -18.47 -15.64
C GLY A 209 0.79 -19.06 -16.35
N GLU A 210 0.83 -20.33 -16.74
CA GLU A 210 -0.30 -20.98 -17.46
C GLU A 210 -1.54 -21.18 -16.56
N ASP A 211 -1.34 -21.31 -15.25
CA ASP A 211 -2.43 -21.54 -14.29
C ASP A 211 -3.04 -20.22 -13.74
N ASP A 212 -2.32 -19.08 -13.88
CA ASP A 212 -2.63 -17.80 -13.21
C ASP A 212 -2.75 -16.61 -14.19
N ASN A 213 -3.41 -16.78 -15.35
CA ASN A 213 -3.55 -15.73 -16.38
C ASN A 213 -4.12 -14.38 -15.87
N GLU A 214 -5.03 -14.39 -14.88
CA GLU A 214 -5.56 -13.16 -14.27
C GLU A 214 -4.44 -12.36 -13.58
N VAL A 215 -3.54 -13.04 -12.88
CA VAL A 215 -2.40 -12.44 -12.19
C VAL A 215 -1.39 -11.88 -13.20
N VAL A 216 -1.12 -12.63 -14.27
CA VAL A 216 -0.23 -12.18 -15.35
C VAL A 216 -0.78 -10.92 -16.02
N PHE A 217 -2.10 -10.86 -16.23
CA PHE A 217 -2.77 -9.69 -16.81
C PHE A 217 -2.72 -8.47 -15.90
N GLU A 218 -2.95 -8.62 -14.59
CA GLU A 218 -2.77 -7.52 -13.64
C GLU A 218 -1.35 -6.96 -13.65
N ALA A 219 -0.34 -7.83 -13.69
CA ALA A 219 1.04 -7.39 -13.78
C ALA A 219 1.37 -6.73 -15.14
N MET A 220 0.70 -7.16 -16.22
CA MET A 220 0.76 -6.47 -17.51
C MET A 220 0.20 -5.05 -17.44
N LEU A 221 -0.85 -4.81 -16.65
CA LEU A 221 -1.39 -3.46 -16.43
C LEU A 221 -0.38 -2.57 -15.71
N ILE A 222 0.32 -3.09 -14.69
CA ILE A 222 1.41 -2.38 -14.00
C ILE A 222 2.57 -2.11 -14.98
N ALA A 223 2.92 -3.09 -15.81
CA ALA A 223 3.94 -2.93 -16.84
C ALA A 223 3.56 -1.84 -17.86
N ALA A 224 2.30 -1.81 -18.31
CA ALA A 224 1.78 -0.78 -19.20
C ALA A 224 1.75 0.62 -18.55
N GLU A 225 1.39 0.69 -17.26
CA GLU A 225 1.44 1.92 -16.46
C GLU A 225 2.86 2.49 -16.39
N ARG A 226 3.86 1.62 -16.22
CA ARG A 226 5.26 2.03 -16.03
C ARG A 226 6.04 2.20 -17.33
N GLY A 227 5.58 1.59 -18.42
CA GLY A 227 6.28 1.60 -19.72
C GLY A 227 7.24 0.43 -19.89
N CYS A 228 7.01 -0.70 -19.21
CA CYS A 228 7.85 -1.89 -19.26
C CYS A 228 7.57 -2.69 -20.54
N LEU A 229 7.96 -2.15 -21.70
CA LEU A 229 7.63 -2.68 -23.02
C LEU A 229 8.04 -4.15 -23.20
N GLY A 230 9.17 -4.57 -22.62
CA GLY A 230 9.64 -5.96 -22.71
C GLY A 230 8.66 -6.96 -22.09
N ILE A 231 8.08 -6.60 -20.94
CA ILE A 231 7.08 -7.43 -20.24
C ILE A 231 5.77 -7.44 -21.03
N VAL A 232 5.31 -6.28 -21.51
CA VAL A 232 4.09 -6.19 -22.33
C VAL A 232 4.20 -7.06 -23.58
N LYS A 233 5.34 -7.01 -24.29
CA LYS A 233 5.63 -7.85 -25.45
C LYS A 233 5.54 -9.33 -25.12
N PHE A 234 6.23 -9.74 -24.07
CA PHE A 234 6.25 -11.12 -23.62
C PHE A 234 4.84 -11.63 -23.30
N VAL A 235 4.05 -10.86 -22.55
CA VAL A 235 2.69 -11.26 -22.17
C VAL A 235 1.77 -11.36 -23.38
N MET A 236 1.87 -10.43 -24.34
CA MET A 236 1.09 -10.49 -25.59
C MET A 236 1.47 -11.71 -26.44
N GLU A 237 2.75 -12.05 -26.53
CA GLU A 237 3.25 -13.20 -27.27
C GLU A 237 2.88 -14.54 -26.59
N ALA A 238 2.89 -14.59 -25.26
CA ALA A 238 2.61 -15.80 -24.49
C ALA A 238 1.11 -16.06 -24.28
N CYS A 239 0.30 -15.03 -24.04
CA CYS A 239 -1.09 -15.15 -23.59
C CYS A 239 -2.11 -14.45 -24.51
N GLY A 240 -1.71 -13.85 -25.64
CA GLY A 240 -2.53 -12.89 -26.41
C GLY A 240 -3.99 -13.29 -26.69
N SER A 241 -4.25 -14.55 -27.03
CA SER A 241 -5.63 -15.04 -27.28
C SER A 241 -6.46 -15.28 -26.03
N GLU A 242 -5.82 -15.54 -24.88
CA GLU A 242 -6.49 -15.88 -23.61
C GLU A 242 -6.78 -14.62 -22.79
N LEU A 243 -5.91 -13.62 -22.87
CA LEU A 243 -6.13 -12.28 -22.33
C LEU A 243 -7.37 -11.64 -22.92
N ALA A 244 -7.65 -11.96 -24.19
CA ALA A 244 -8.85 -11.52 -24.87
C ALA A 244 -10.12 -11.93 -24.13
N GLY A 245 -10.16 -12.91 -23.20
CA GLY A 245 -11.34 -13.23 -22.39
C GLY A 245 -11.46 -12.47 -21.06
N LEU A 246 -10.35 -11.96 -20.52
CA LEU A 246 -10.31 -11.29 -19.20
C LEU A 246 -10.85 -9.85 -19.22
N TYR A 247 -10.94 -9.23 -20.39
CA TYR A 247 -11.58 -7.92 -20.56
C TYR A 247 -13.10 -7.92 -20.26
N GLU A 248 -13.73 -9.09 -20.11
CA GLU A 248 -15.19 -9.23 -19.86
C GLU A 248 -15.60 -9.26 -18.39
N SER A 249 -14.67 -9.47 -17.45
CA SER A 249 -15.01 -9.97 -16.11
C SER A 249 -15.04 -8.93 -14.97
N GLY A 250 -15.08 -7.62 -15.22
CA GLY A 250 -15.02 -6.60 -14.16
C GLY A 250 -15.94 -5.38 -14.34
N GLU A 251 -16.39 -4.81 -13.20
CA GLU A 251 -17.13 -3.53 -13.13
C GLU A 251 -16.29 -2.30 -13.54
N LEU A 252 -14.98 -2.47 -13.72
CA LEU A 252 -14.06 -1.50 -14.30
C LEU A 252 -13.39 -2.15 -15.52
N PHE A 253 -13.69 -1.63 -16.71
CA PHE A 253 -12.97 -1.99 -17.93
C PHE A 253 -11.51 -1.53 -17.82
N VAL A 254 -10.59 -2.44 -17.52
CA VAL A 254 -9.15 -2.11 -17.45
C VAL A 254 -8.44 -2.69 -18.67
N CYS A 255 -7.97 -1.80 -19.55
CA CYS A 255 -7.32 -2.16 -20.80
C CYS A 255 -5.86 -1.66 -20.80
N PRO A 256 -4.85 -2.51 -21.10
CA PRO A 256 -3.45 -2.10 -21.13
C PRO A 256 -3.18 -0.91 -22.05
N LEU A 257 -3.88 -0.82 -23.19
CA LEU A 257 -3.76 0.31 -24.11
C LEU A 257 -4.19 1.62 -23.43
N ILE A 258 -5.35 1.63 -22.77
CA ILE A 258 -5.87 2.82 -22.07
C ILE A 258 -4.91 3.22 -20.94
N THR A 259 -4.42 2.26 -20.15
CA THR A 259 -3.46 2.50 -19.08
C THR A 259 -2.18 3.14 -19.61
N ALA A 260 -1.61 2.60 -20.69
CA ALA A 260 -0.42 3.16 -21.33
C ALA A 260 -0.65 4.60 -21.84
N ILE A 261 -1.83 4.88 -22.41
CA ILE A 261 -2.22 6.23 -22.87
C ILE A 261 -2.28 7.21 -21.68
N GLN A 262 -2.97 6.83 -20.60
CA GLN A 262 -3.13 7.69 -19.41
C GLN A 262 -1.79 8.05 -18.75
N HIS A 263 -0.82 7.14 -18.82
CA HIS A 263 0.52 7.34 -18.26
C HIS A 263 1.56 7.82 -19.28
N GLY A 264 1.14 8.15 -20.51
CA GLY A 264 2.00 8.71 -21.56
C GLY A 264 3.09 7.76 -22.06
N LYS A 265 2.86 6.45 -21.98
CA LYS A 265 3.82 5.40 -22.37
C LYS A 265 3.73 5.11 -23.87
N ARG A 266 4.27 6.02 -24.67
CA ARG A 266 4.08 6.03 -26.13
C ARG A 266 4.56 4.75 -26.83
N ASP A 267 5.70 4.22 -26.41
CA ASP A 267 6.28 2.98 -26.93
C ASP A 267 5.40 1.75 -26.69
N VAL A 268 4.77 1.67 -25.52
CA VAL A 268 3.77 0.65 -25.19
C VAL A 268 2.49 0.85 -25.98
N VAL A 269 2.03 2.09 -26.14
CA VAL A 269 0.84 2.42 -26.94
C VAL A 269 1.03 1.98 -28.39
N ASP A 270 2.15 2.36 -29.02
CA ASP A 270 2.42 2.02 -30.42
C ASP A 270 2.47 0.49 -30.59
N TYR A 271 3.15 -0.23 -29.68
CA TYR A 271 3.20 -1.69 -29.74
C TYR A 271 1.83 -2.35 -29.55
N LEU A 272 1.06 -1.96 -28.53
CA LEU A 272 -0.27 -2.52 -28.30
C LEU A 272 -1.22 -2.20 -29.45
N TYR A 273 -1.06 -1.04 -30.10
CA TYR A 273 -1.85 -0.65 -31.26
C TYR A 273 -1.50 -1.48 -32.52
N GLU A 274 -0.22 -1.72 -32.77
CA GLU A 274 0.25 -2.49 -33.93
C GLU A 274 -0.04 -4.00 -33.84
N HIS A 275 -0.27 -4.51 -32.63
CA HIS A 275 -0.41 -5.95 -32.35
C HIS A 275 -1.80 -6.33 -31.80
N ASP A 276 -2.83 -5.53 -32.08
CA ASP A 276 -4.23 -5.79 -31.66
C ASP A 276 -4.36 -6.09 -30.15
N GLY A 277 -3.56 -5.40 -29.33
CA GLY A 277 -3.57 -5.45 -27.86
C GLY A 277 -4.76 -4.73 -27.21
N TYR A 278 -5.89 -4.68 -27.92
CA TYR A 278 -7.10 -3.97 -27.56
C TYR A 278 -8.32 -4.70 -28.14
N ARG A 279 -9.52 -4.39 -27.63
CA ARG A 279 -10.80 -4.77 -28.25
C ARG A 279 -11.47 -3.59 -28.92
N ASP A 280 -12.39 -3.83 -29.85
CA ASP A 280 -13.16 -2.77 -30.52
C ASP A 280 -13.86 -1.83 -29.53
N GLU A 281 -14.41 -2.36 -28.45
CA GLU A 281 -15.07 -1.58 -27.38
C GLU A 281 -14.10 -0.62 -26.63
N SER A 282 -12.79 -0.84 -26.76
CA SER A 282 -11.75 -0.02 -26.13
C SER A 282 -11.44 1.26 -26.91
N PHE A 283 -11.85 1.37 -28.19
CA PHE A 283 -11.45 2.49 -29.04
C PHE A 283 -11.97 3.83 -28.55
N VAL A 284 -13.25 3.91 -28.17
CA VAL A 284 -13.83 5.16 -27.65
C VAL A 284 -13.19 5.55 -26.31
N PRO A 285 -13.07 4.65 -25.31
CA PRO A 285 -12.29 4.92 -24.11
C PRO A 285 -10.82 5.31 -24.36
N ALA A 286 -10.14 4.68 -25.32
CA ALA A 286 -8.77 5.01 -25.69
C ALA A 286 -8.66 6.42 -26.30
N LEU A 287 -9.61 6.79 -27.17
CA LEU A 287 -9.72 8.14 -27.72
C LEU A 287 -9.97 9.17 -26.60
N CYS A 288 -10.90 8.89 -25.68
CA CYS A 288 -11.17 9.75 -24.52
C CYS A 288 -9.94 9.91 -23.62
N ALA A 289 -9.21 8.82 -23.34
CA ALA A 289 -7.97 8.87 -22.56
C ALA A 289 -6.88 9.70 -23.26
N ALA A 290 -6.72 9.51 -24.57
CA ALA A 290 -5.77 10.27 -25.39
C ALA A 290 -6.15 11.75 -25.44
N ALA A 291 -7.45 12.06 -25.57
CA ALA A 291 -7.96 13.41 -25.56
C ALA A 291 -7.74 14.12 -24.22
N ARG A 292 -7.90 13.39 -23.10
CA ARG A 292 -7.73 13.92 -21.74
C ARG A 292 -6.26 14.15 -21.36
N SER A 293 -5.37 13.23 -21.70
CA SER A 293 -4.03 13.15 -21.11
C SER A 293 -2.90 12.95 -22.12
N GLY A 294 -3.22 12.55 -23.35
CA GLY A 294 -2.26 12.26 -24.40
C GLY A 294 -1.82 13.46 -25.24
N SER A 295 -1.14 13.15 -26.34
CA SER A 295 -0.68 14.12 -27.33
C SER A 295 -1.69 14.28 -28.47
N LEU A 296 -1.65 15.43 -29.15
CA LEU A 296 -2.49 15.69 -30.33
C LEU A 296 -2.21 14.67 -31.44
N GLU A 297 -0.96 14.23 -31.60
CA GLU A 297 -0.57 13.23 -32.59
C GLU A 297 -1.20 11.87 -32.31
N LEU A 298 -1.36 11.48 -31.04
CA LEU A 298 -2.06 10.25 -30.69
C LEU A 298 -3.55 10.32 -31.05
N VAL A 299 -4.21 11.45 -30.74
CA VAL A 299 -5.63 11.64 -31.09
C VAL A 299 -5.83 11.63 -32.60
N LYS A 300 -4.94 12.30 -33.35
CA LYS A 300 -4.96 12.26 -34.82
C LYS A 300 -4.78 10.85 -35.36
N MET A 301 -3.77 10.13 -34.86
CA MET A 301 -3.53 8.74 -35.27
C MET A 301 -4.78 7.88 -35.05
N LEU A 302 -5.37 7.90 -33.85
CA LEU A 302 -6.56 7.11 -33.54
C LEU A 302 -7.74 7.49 -34.46
N ASN A 303 -7.98 8.79 -34.63
CA ASN A 303 -9.07 9.31 -35.45
C ASN A 303 -8.89 9.07 -36.96
N ASP A 304 -7.65 9.01 -37.45
CA ASP A 304 -7.36 8.74 -38.87
C ASP A 304 -7.53 7.24 -39.19
N THR A 305 -7.31 6.38 -38.19
CA THR A 305 -7.40 4.92 -38.34
C THR A 305 -8.79 4.35 -38.10
N GLN A 306 -9.62 5.01 -37.29
CA GLN A 306 -10.94 4.55 -36.88
C GLN A 306 -12.00 5.58 -37.25
N ASP A 307 -13.11 5.13 -37.82
CA ASP A 307 -14.26 5.98 -38.15
C ASP A 307 -15.15 6.14 -36.91
N PHE A 308 -14.80 7.09 -36.05
CA PHE A 308 -15.55 7.39 -34.83
C PHE A 308 -16.87 8.09 -35.16
N ASP A 309 -17.95 7.64 -34.52
CA ASP A 309 -19.25 8.29 -34.63
C ASP A 309 -19.32 9.60 -33.83
N ALA A 310 -20.40 10.34 -34.03
CA ALA A 310 -20.60 11.63 -33.38
C ALA A 310 -20.57 11.56 -31.84
N PRO A 311 -21.27 10.61 -31.18
CA PRO A 311 -21.17 10.43 -29.73
C PRO A 311 -19.77 10.13 -29.20
N ALA A 312 -18.96 9.35 -29.93
CA ALA A 312 -17.57 9.10 -29.55
C ALA A 312 -16.73 10.37 -29.59
N LEU A 313 -16.90 11.20 -30.62
CA LEU A 313 -16.23 12.50 -30.73
C LEU A 313 -16.71 13.50 -29.66
N ASP A 314 -17.99 13.50 -29.31
CA ASP A 314 -18.55 14.31 -28.22
C ASP A 314 -17.90 13.94 -26.87
N SER A 315 -17.79 12.64 -26.59
CA SER A 315 -17.12 12.12 -25.39
C SER A 315 -15.63 12.48 -25.34
N ALA A 316 -14.94 12.40 -26.50
CA ALA A 316 -13.55 12.79 -26.62
C ALA A 316 -13.36 14.31 -26.41
N PHE A 317 -14.29 15.12 -26.92
CA PHE A 317 -14.27 16.58 -26.73
C PHE A 317 -14.46 16.96 -25.26
N ALA A 318 -15.42 16.33 -24.58
CA ALA A 318 -15.60 16.50 -23.14
C ALA A 318 -14.37 16.04 -22.33
N SER A 319 -13.74 14.94 -22.75
CA SER A 319 -12.49 14.44 -22.15
C SER A 319 -11.31 15.40 -22.36
N ALA A 320 -11.17 16.00 -23.55
CA ALA A 320 -10.17 17.04 -23.82
C ALA A 320 -10.40 18.28 -22.95
N ALA A 321 -11.66 18.70 -22.79
CA ALA A 321 -12.03 19.81 -21.90
C ALA A 321 -11.72 19.49 -20.44
N ASN A 322 -12.00 18.27 -19.98
CA ASN A 322 -11.61 17.77 -18.66
C ASN A 322 -10.10 17.87 -18.44
N GLY A 323 -9.29 17.53 -19.45
CA GLY A 323 -7.83 17.61 -19.40
C GLY A 323 -7.23 19.00 -19.63
N GLY A 324 -8.05 20.01 -19.97
CA GLY A 324 -7.58 21.34 -20.35
C GLY A 324 -6.82 21.38 -21.69
N ARG A 325 -7.05 20.42 -22.58
CA ARG A 325 -6.26 20.20 -23.81
C ARG A 325 -6.80 21.00 -24.99
N LEU A 326 -6.60 22.33 -24.97
CA LEU A 326 -7.17 23.26 -25.97
C LEU A 326 -6.81 22.93 -27.43
N GLU A 327 -5.58 22.49 -27.68
CA GLU A 327 -5.15 22.10 -29.04
C GLU A 327 -5.94 20.89 -29.57
N ILE A 328 -6.25 19.93 -28.69
CA ILE A 328 -7.06 18.76 -29.01
C ILE A 328 -8.53 19.16 -29.20
N MET A 329 -9.06 20.02 -28.33
CA MET A 329 -10.43 20.55 -28.48
C MET A 329 -10.60 21.26 -29.83
N THR A 330 -9.62 22.08 -30.23
CA THR A 330 -9.64 22.80 -31.51
C THR A 330 -9.57 21.82 -32.69
N TYR A 331 -8.76 20.76 -32.58
CA TYR A 331 -8.71 19.71 -33.60
C TYR A 331 -10.05 18.98 -33.73
N LEU A 332 -10.66 18.54 -32.62
CA LEU A 332 -11.94 17.84 -32.64
C LEU A 332 -13.07 18.71 -33.22
N GLN A 333 -13.05 20.04 -33.00
CA GLN A 333 -13.97 20.99 -33.65
C GLN A 333 -13.80 21.08 -35.18
N SER A 334 -12.63 20.72 -35.69
CA SER A 334 -12.42 20.62 -37.14
C SER A 334 -12.95 19.31 -37.72
N CYS A 335 -13.08 18.26 -36.89
CA CYS A 335 -13.62 16.96 -37.28
C CYS A 335 -15.16 16.96 -37.27
N GLN A 336 -15.78 17.62 -36.30
CA GLN A 336 -17.23 17.63 -36.11
C GLN A 336 -17.74 18.98 -35.58
N LYS A 337 -18.99 19.31 -35.93
CA LYS A 337 -19.75 20.35 -35.25
C LYS A 337 -20.41 19.78 -34.00
N PHE A 338 -20.03 20.30 -32.84
CA PHE A 338 -20.64 19.94 -31.56
C PHE A 338 -21.96 20.68 -31.36
N ASP A 339 -22.97 19.96 -30.90
CA ASP A 339 -24.24 20.55 -30.51
C ASP A 339 -24.17 21.15 -29.10
N GLN A 340 -25.27 21.75 -28.65
CA GLN A 340 -25.34 22.36 -27.33
C GLN A 340 -25.10 21.35 -26.18
N THR A 341 -25.52 20.11 -26.34
CA THR A 341 -25.42 19.06 -25.31
C THR A 341 -23.95 18.66 -25.11
N ALA A 342 -23.23 18.43 -26.21
CA ALA A 342 -21.82 18.07 -26.17
C ALA A 342 -20.94 19.20 -25.62
N ILE A 343 -21.26 20.47 -25.94
CA ILE A 343 -20.54 21.62 -25.38
C ILE A 343 -20.86 21.81 -23.89
N ASP A 344 -22.13 21.61 -23.47
CA ASP A 344 -22.52 21.65 -22.05
C ASP A 344 -21.80 20.55 -21.25
N GLU A 345 -21.68 19.33 -21.77
CA GLU A 345 -20.94 18.24 -21.12
C GLU A 345 -19.43 18.57 -21.00
N ALA A 346 -18.84 19.13 -22.04
CA ALA A 346 -17.45 19.59 -22.02
C ALA A 346 -17.24 20.73 -21.00
N PHE A 347 -18.21 21.64 -20.86
CA PHE A 347 -18.19 22.73 -19.89
C PHE A 347 -18.22 22.21 -18.45
N VAL A 348 -19.16 21.30 -18.15
CA VAL A 348 -19.25 20.63 -16.83
C VAL A 348 -17.95 19.90 -16.52
N SER A 349 -17.42 19.15 -17.49
CA SER A 349 -16.18 18.39 -17.36
C SER A 349 -14.96 19.28 -17.09
N ALA A 350 -14.82 20.41 -17.79
CA ALA A 350 -13.76 21.37 -17.59
C ALA A 350 -13.86 22.06 -16.21
N ALA A 351 -15.06 22.50 -15.84
CA ALA A 351 -15.31 23.15 -14.55
C ALA A 351 -15.07 22.20 -13.37
N GLY A 352 -15.58 20.97 -13.47
CA GLY A 352 -15.39 19.92 -12.48
C GLY A 352 -13.93 19.52 -12.28
N ASN A 353 -13.06 19.69 -13.28
CA ASN A 353 -11.62 19.45 -13.17
C ASN A 353 -10.77 20.73 -13.04
N GLY A 354 -11.40 21.88 -12.81
CA GLY A 354 -10.72 23.14 -12.53
C GLY A 354 -9.97 23.75 -13.72
N GLN A 355 -10.30 23.35 -14.95
CA GLN A 355 -9.62 23.79 -16.18
C GLN A 355 -10.15 25.16 -16.64
N MET A 356 -9.62 26.23 -16.05
CA MET A 356 -10.05 27.62 -16.30
C MET A 356 -9.95 28.02 -17.78
N GLU A 357 -8.87 27.64 -18.44
CA GLU A 357 -8.61 27.97 -19.83
C GLU A 357 -9.61 27.27 -20.77
N ALA A 358 -9.97 26.02 -20.48
CA ALA A 358 -10.99 25.29 -21.24
C ALA A 358 -12.39 25.88 -21.04
N VAL A 359 -12.76 26.26 -19.80
CA VAL A 359 -14.02 26.96 -19.53
C VAL A 359 -14.11 28.28 -20.32
N ASN A 360 -13.04 29.08 -20.32
CA ASN A 360 -13.00 30.33 -21.09
C ASN A 360 -13.07 30.08 -22.60
N PHE A 361 -12.40 29.04 -23.10
CA PHE A 361 -12.46 28.64 -24.50
C PHE A 361 -13.89 28.25 -24.91
N LEU A 362 -14.58 27.44 -24.12
CA LEU A 362 -15.96 27.01 -24.39
C LEU A 362 -16.93 28.19 -24.38
N CYS A 363 -16.81 29.11 -23.41
CA CYS A 363 -17.61 30.33 -23.37
C CYS A 363 -17.36 31.29 -24.55
N ALA A 364 -16.24 31.15 -25.27
CA ALA A 364 -15.91 31.97 -26.42
C ALA A 364 -16.45 31.40 -27.75
N ILE A 365 -17.04 30.20 -27.74
CA ILE A 365 -17.62 29.58 -28.94
C ILE A 365 -18.84 30.40 -29.39
N GLU A 366 -18.82 30.89 -30.62
CA GLU A 366 -19.93 31.68 -31.18
C GLU A 366 -21.23 30.87 -31.23
N GLY A 367 -22.31 31.47 -30.71
CA GLY A 367 -23.64 30.84 -30.70
C GLY A 367 -23.88 29.88 -29.53
N TYR A 368 -22.86 29.55 -28.74
CA TYR A 368 -23.03 28.78 -27.50
C TYR A 368 -23.53 29.68 -26.37
N THR A 369 -24.56 29.22 -25.66
CA THR A 369 -25.04 29.86 -24.43
C THR A 369 -25.16 28.80 -23.36
N THR A 370 -24.39 28.90 -22.28
CA THR A 370 -24.44 27.92 -21.19
C THR A 370 -25.85 27.86 -20.59
N SER A 371 -26.44 26.66 -20.59
CA SER A 371 -27.74 26.45 -19.97
C SER A 371 -27.65 26.62 -18.44
N ALA A 372 -28.73 27.08 -17.81
CA ALA A 372 -28.74 27.26 -16.34
C ALA A 372 -28.49 25.93 -15.60
N ALA A 373 -28.98 24.80 -16.15
CA ALA A 373 -28.75 23.47 -15.60
C ALA A 373 -27.27 23.06 -15.71
N CYS A 374 -26.64 23.24 -16.87
CA CYS A 374 -25.21 23.00 -17.07
C CYS A 374 -24.35 23.87 -16.14
N PHE A 375 -24.74 25.14 -15.95
CA PHE A 375 -24.03 26.06 -15.08
C PHE A 375 -24.09 25.64 -13.60
N ASP A 376 -25.27 25.23 -13.14
CA ASP A 376 -25.49 24.68 -11.81
C ASP A 376 -24.71 23.37 -11.60
N GLU A 377 -24.76 22.45 -12.56
CA GLU A 377 -24.03 21.18 -12.51
C GLU A 377 -22.50 21.40 -12.48
N ALA A 378 -21.98 22.27 -13.34
CA ALA A 378 -20.57 22.67 -13.34
C ALA A 378 -20.13 23.23 -11.98
N PHE A 379 -21.00 24.02 -11.34
CA PHE A 379 -20.77 24.56 -10.00
C PHE A 379 -20.76 23.47 -8.92
N GLU A 380 -21.69 22.52 -8.99
CA GLU A 380 -21.77 21.37 -8.08
C GLU A 380 -20.49 20.52 -8.14
N TYR A 381 -20.03 20.14 -9.34
CA TYR A 381 -18.79 19.37 -9.51
C TYR A 381 -17.55 20.17 -9.07
N ALA A 382 -17.46 21.45 -9.40
CA ALA A 382 -16.37 22.30 -8.96
C ALA A 382 -16.31 22.43 -7.42
N SER A 383 -17.47 22.37 -6.76
CA SER A 383 -17.60 22.41 -5.30
C SER A 383 -17.09 21.11 -4.66
N GLY A 384 -17.55 19.96 -5.15
CA GLY A 384 -17.12 18.63 -4.67
C GLY A 384 -15.62 18.38 -4.86
N ASN A 385 -15.05 18.86 -5.98
CA ASN A 385 -13.61 18.76 -6.27
C ASN A 385 -12.77 19.90 -5.69
N ARG A 386 -13.40 20.86 -4.99
CA ARG A 386 -12.75 21.95 -4.23
C ARG A 386 -11.96 22.94 -5.09
N TRP A 387 -12.43 23.24 -6.30
CA TRP A 387 -11.80 24.21 -7.20
C TRP A 387 -12.17 25.66 -6.85
N LEU A 388 -11.58 26.19 -5.77
CA LEU A 388 -11.92 27.52 -5.24
C LEU A 388 -11.89 28.66 -6.28
N HIS A 389 -10.87 28.68 -7.15
CA HIS A 389 -10.75 29.72 -8.19
C HIS A 389 -11.83 29.59 -9.26
N MET A 390 -12.21 28.35 -9.61
CA MET A 390 -13.32 28.07 -10.53
C MET A 390 -14.65 28.54 -9.94
N LEU A 391 -14.92 28.22 -8.67
CA LEU A 391 -16.15 28.66 -7.99
C LEU A 391 -16.29 30.18 -7.94
N LYS A 392 -15.20 30.90 -7.66
CA LYS A 392 -15.20 32.38 -7.70
C LYS A 392 -15.48 32.90 -9.11
N HIS A 393 -14.92 32.25 -10.13
CA HIS A 393 -15.16 32.63 -11.52
C HIS A 393 -16.62 32.39 -11.93
N LEU A 394 -17.17 31.20 -11.68
CA LEU A 394 -18.57 30.87 -11.95
C LEU A 394 -19.51 31.85 -11.23
N ASN A 395 -19.29 32.11 -9.94
CA ASN A 395 -20.09 33.08 -9.19
C ASN A 395 -20.04 34.51 -9.76
N SER A 396 -18.96 34.90 -10.45
CA SER A 396 -18.85 36.20 -11.09
C SER A 396 -19.57 36.29 -12.44
N LYS A 397 -19.90 35.16 -13.06
CA LYS A 397 -20.41 35.06 -14.43
C LYS A 397 -21.91 34.84 -14.54
N GLY A 398 -22.52 34.19 -13.55
CA GLY A 398 -23.94 33.83 -13.59
C GLY A 398 -24.57 33.66 -12.22
N SER A 399 -25.90 33.57 -12.19
CA SER A 399 -26.64 33.25 -10.97
C SER A 399 -26.65 31.74 -10.75
N ILE A 400 -26.14 31.30 -9.61
CA ILE A 400 -26.17 29.90 -9.18
C ILE A 400 -27.48 29.66 -8.44
N SER A 401 -28.19 28.56 -8.73
CA SER A 401 -29.43 28.26 -8.02
C SER A 401 -29.16 27.83 -6.58
N ARG A 402 -30.15 28.04 -5.70
CA ARG A 402 -30.08 27.58 -4.30
C ARG A 402 -29.87 26.07 -4.21
N ARG A 403 -30.42 25.31 -5.16
CA ARG A 403 -30.23 23.86 -5.24
C ARG A 403 -28.76 23.52 -5.50
N ALA A 404 -28.13 24.20 -6.46
CA ALA A 404 -26.72 23.99 -6.75
C ALA A 404 -25.79 24.39 -5.59
N ILE A 405 -26.10 25.47 -4.87
CA ILE A 405 -25.38 25.83 -3.64
C ILE A 405 -25.49 24.72 -2.60
N ASN A 406 -26.69 24.18 -2.37
CA ASN A 406 -26.91 23.09 -1.42
C ASN A 406 -26.18 21.79 -1.83
N ASN A 407 -26.36 21.33 -3.07
CA ASN A 407 -25.73 20.13 -3.61
C ASN A 407 -24.20 20.25 -3.61
N GLY A 408 -23.67 21.42 -3.99
CA GLY A 408 -22.25 21.73 -3.97
C GLY A 408 -21.68 21.77 -2.56
N PHE A 409 -22.40 22.35 -1.60
CA PHE A 409 -22.01 22.36 -0.18
C PHE A 409 -21.99 20.95 0.40
N GLU A 410 -23.04 20.16 0.15
CA GLU A 410 -23.10 18.76 0.55
C GLU A 410 -21.92 17.98 -0.02
N SER A 411 -21.68 18.07 -1.33
CA SER A 411 -20.56 17.41 -2.00
C SER A 411 -19.19 17.84 -1.44
N ALA A 412 -19.02 19.12 -1.09
CA ALA A 412 -17.80 19.63 -0.48
C ALA A 412 -17.58 19.12 0.96
N VAL A 413 -18.65 18.83 1.71
CA VAL A 413 -18.59 18.16 3.01
C VAL A 413 -18.28 16.67 2.85
N LEU A 414 -18.91 16.01 1.87
CA LEU A 414 -18.87 14.57 1.64
C LEU A 414 -17.61 14.04 0.93
N GLU A 415 -16.63 14.87 0.57
CA GLU A 415 -15.34 14.44 -0.01
C GLU A 415 -15.46 13.33 -1.08
N LEU A 416 -15.79 13.72 -2.32
CA LEU A 416 -15.77 12.82 -3.49
C LEU A 416 -14.60 13.08 -4.46
N GLY A 417 -13.74 14.05 -4.16
CA GLY A 417 -12.63 14.42 -5.03
C GLY A 417 -11.44 13.46 -4.93
N VAL A 418 -11.23 12.69 -6.00
CA VAL A 418 -10.01 11.91 -6.26
C VAL A 418 -8.81 12.85 -6.22
N LEU A 419 -7.80 12.50 -5.43
CA LEU A 419 -6.59 13.27 -5.10
C LEU A 419 -6.75 14.30 -3.97
N ALA A 420 -6.14 13.96 -2.83
CA ALA A 420 -5.88 14.81 -1.70
C ALA A 420 -5.06 16.05 -2.10
N ARG A 421 -5.72 17.13 -2.55
CA ARG A 421 -5.15 18.48 -2.54
C ARG A 421 -5.65 19.22 -1.30
N ARG A 422 -4.68 19.49 -0.42
CA ARG A 422 -4.62 20.36 0.77
C ARG A 422 -5.92 20.51 1.59
N ARG A 423 -5.85 20.12 2.87
CA ARG A 423 -6.93 20.33 3.86
C ARG A 423 -7.45 21.77 3.89
N ASP A 424 -6.57 22.76 3.69
CA ASP A 424 -6.90 24.19 3.69
C ASP A 424 -7.91 24.60 2.61
N ASP A 425 -7.98 23.87 1.48
CA ASP A 425 -8.87 24.25 0.38
C ASP A 425 -10.33 23.84 0.65
N GLN A 426 -10.57 22.80 1.44
CA GLN A 426 -11.94 22.40 1.83
C GLN A 426 -12.63 23.48 2.65
N MET A 427 -11.96 23.99 3.70
CA MET A 427 -12.54 25.00 4.57
C MET A 427 -12.82 26.30 3.82
N ARG A 428 -11.90 26.74 2.95
CA ARG A 428 -12.09 27.95 2.13
C ARG A 428 -13.24 27.84 1.14
N VAL A 429 -13.49 26.63 0.61
CA VAL A 429 -14.63 26.35 -0.26
C VAL A 429 -15.93 26.35 0.56
N LEU A 430 -15.96 25.70 1.72
CA LEU A 430 -17.13 25.70 2.60
C LEU A 430 -17.49 27.11 3.09
N GLU A 431 -16.50 27.92 3.45
CA GLU A 431 -16.66 29.34 3.79
C GLU A 431 -17.27 30.11 2.62
N LEU A 432 -16.70 29.97 1.41
CA LEU A 432 -17.21 30.63 0.21
C LEU A 432 -18.68 30.24 -0.06
N LEU A 433 -18.99 28.94 -0.03
CA LEU A 433 -20.34 28.42 -0.30
C LEU A 433 -21.36 28.89 0.76
N PHE A 434 -20.94 28.96 2.03
CA PHE A 434 -21.78 29.50 3.09
C PHE A 434 -22.01 31.01 2.91
N ASP A 435 -20.95 31.77 2.60
CA ASP A 435 -20.99 33.22 2.40
C ASP A 435 -21.80 33.65 1.16
N MET A 436 -21.94 32.77 0.17
CA MET A 436 -22.83 32.99 -0.98
C MET A 436 -24.30 33.18 -0.56
N GLY A 437 -24.70 32.63 0.59
CA GLY A 437 -26.08 32.66 1.07
C GLY A 437 -26.96 31.72 0.26
N GLY A 438 -27.56 30.73 0.92
CA GLY A 438 -28.44 29.76 0.25
C GLY A 438 -28.42 28.38 0.87
N VAL A 439 -27.34 28.03 1.57
CA VAL A 439 -27.19 26.78 2.32
C VAL A 439 -28.33 26.64 3.32
N SER A 440 -29.13 25.58 3.18
CA SER A 440 -30.26 25.36 4.09
C SER A 440 -29.80 24.76 5.43
N PRO A 441 -30.54 25.00 6.52
CA PRO A 441 -30.23 24.39 7.82
C PRO A 441 -30.23 22.86 7.78
N GLU A 442 -31.05 22.25 6.94
CA GLU A 442 -31.11 20.80 6.73
C GLU A 442 -29.77 20.26 6.21
N VAL A 443 -29.21 20.90 5.18
CA VAL A 443 -27.91 20.51 4.60
C VAL A 443 -26.77 20.66 5.62
N ILE A 444 -26.81 21.71 6.45
CA ILE A 444 -25.83 21.89 7.53
C ILE A 444 -25.95 20.78 8.57
N ASN A 445 -27.18 20.41 8.94
CA ASN A 445 -27.44 19.35 9.93
C ASN A 445 -27.01 17.97 9.43
N GLU A 446 -27.31 17.64 8.18
CA GLU A 446 -26.89 16.40 7.54
C GLU A 446 -25.37 16.34 7.42
N GLY A 447 -24.77 17.40 6.87
CA GLY A 447 -23.32 17.53 6.75
C GLY A 447 -22.60 17.43 8.09
N PHE A 448 -23.18 17.96 9.18
CA PHE A 448 -22.60 17.89 10.52
C PHE A 448 -22.51 16.43 11.01
N THR A 449 -23.57 15.64 10.81
CA THR A 449 -23.58 14.23 11.21
C THR A 449 -22.60 13.38 10.41
N GLU A 450 -22.44 13.69 9.13
CA GLU A 450 -21.58 12.94 8.23
C GLU A 450 -20.09 13.31 8.40
N ALA A 451 -19.78 14.60 8.56
CA ALA A 451 -18.45 15.08 8.89
C ALA A 451 -17.93 14.46 10.21
N ALA A 452 -18.82 14.29 11.20
CA ALA A 452 -18.49 13.63 12.45
C ALA A 452 -18.14 12.14 12.27
N SER A 453 -18.86 11.44 11.41
CA SER A 453 -18.63 10.01 11.12
C SER A 453 -17.35 9.77 10.30
N ARG A 454 -16.94 10.76 9.50
CA ARG A 454 -15.70 10.74 8.69
C ARG A 454 -14.48 11.33 9.40
N CYS A 455 -14.59 11.61 10.69
CA CYS A 455 -13.52 12.17 11.52
C CYS A 455 -12.97 13.53 11.05
N ARG A 456 -13.81 14.39 10.45
CA ARG A 456 -13.40 15.72 9.94
C ARG A 456 -13.65 16.81 10.97
N ILE A 457 -12.77 16.96 11.97
CA ILE A 457 -12.96 17.91 13.07
C ILE A 457 -13.15 19.37 12.62
N ASP A 458 -12.32 19.87 11.70
CA ASP A 458 -12.40 21.27 11.24
C ASP A 458 -13.77 21.60 10.63
N VAL A 459 -14.33 20.65 9.87
CA VAL A 459 -15.66 20.76 9.26
C VAL A 459 -16.75 20.69 10.32
N VAL A 460 -16.63 19.78 11.30
CA VAL A 460 -17.57 19.67 12.43
C VAL A 460 -17.61 20.96 13.23
N GLU A 461 -16.45 21.54 13.57
CA GLU A 461 -16.35 22.80 14.30
C GLU A 461 -16.97 23.96 13.51
N PHE A 462 -16.67 24.04 12.21
CA PHE A 462 -17.26 25.04 11.32
C PHE A 462 -18.78 24.93 11.25
N LEU A 463 -19.32 23.74 10.95
CA LEU A 463 -20.76 23.51 10.84
C LEU A 463 -21.47 23.76 12.17
N TYR A 464 -20.84 23.41 13.30
CA TYR A 464 -21.36 23.73 14.63
C TYR A 464 -21.40 25.24 14.89
N SER A 465 -20.38 25.97 14.44
CA SER A 465 -20.30 27.43 14.62
C SER A 465 -21.30 28.20 13.75
N LYS A 466 -21.65 27.66 12.58
CA LYS A 466 -22.52 28.30 11.58
C LYS A 466 -23.96 27.83 11.63
N GLY A 467 -24.21 26.61 12.10
CA GLY A 467 -25.50 25.95 12.11
C GLY A 467 -26.23 26.01 13.45
N THR A 468 -27.56 25.90 13.40
CA THR A 468 -28.39 25.63 14.59
C THR A 468 -28.53 24.14 14.80
N ILE A 469 -27.52 23.52 15.42
CA ILE A 469 -27.48 22.06 15.65
C ILE A 469 -28.30 21.69 16.90
N SER A 470 -29.24 20.75 16.77
CA SER A 470 -30.04 20.29 17.92
C SER A 470 -29.24 19.32 18.81
N PRO A 471 -29.55 19.21 20.12
CA PRO A 471 -28.92 18.24 21.01
C PRO A 471 -29.06 16.79 20.53
N GLU A 472 -30.17 16.44 19.88
CA GLU A 472 -30.37 15.11 19.29
C GLU A 472 -29.37 14.83 18.15
N LEU A 473 -29.07 15.84 17.33
CA LEU A 473 -28.06 15.73 16.27
C LEU A 473 -26.64 15.68 16.85
N VAL A 474 -26.36 16.41 17.93
CA VAL A 474 -25.08 16.30 18.66
C VAL A 474 -24.88 14.86 19.15
N ASP A 475 -25.90 14.25 19.74
CA ASP A 475 -25.83 12.85 20.17
C ASP A 475 -25.65 11.88 19.01
N LYS A 476 -26.41 12.04 17.93
CA LYS A 476 -26.28 11.19 16.73
C LYS A 476 -24.85 11.25 16.17
N SER A 477 -24.32 12.46 16.05
CA SER A 477 -22.95 12.72 15.57
C SER A 477 -21.90 12.15 16.52
N PHE A 478 -22.13 12.26 17.83
CA PHE A 478 -21.26 11.68 18.86
C PHE A 478 -21.21 10.15 18.76
N GLN A 479 -22.35 9.48 18.57
CA GLN A 479 -22.38 8.03 18.34
C GLN A 479 -21.66 7.64 17.05
N GLY A 480 -21.87 8.38 15.95
CA GLY A 480 -21.20 8.15 14.67
C GLY A 480 -19.69 8.26 14.78
N ALA A 481 -19.21 9.35 15.42
CA ALA A 481 -17.80 9.59 15.69
C ALA A 481 -17.18 8.50 16.59
N ALA A 482 -17.89 8.07 17.65
CA ALA A 482 -17.43 6.99 18.51
C ALA A 482 -17.38 5.63 17.81
N THR A 483 -18.28 5.39 16.84
CA THR A 483 -18.31 4.15 16.04
C THR A 483 -17.12 4.04 15.09
N HIS A 484 -16.67 5.17 14.54
CA HIS A 484 -15.55 5.23 13.60
C HIS A 484 -14.22 5.64 14.25
N ASN A 485 -14.13 5.56 15.59
CA ASN A 485 -12.91 5.88 16.35
C ASN A 485 -12.38 7.32 16.15
N CYS A 486 -13.28 8.28 15.89
CA CYS A 486 -12.96 9.70 15.70
C CYS A 486 -12.77 10.42 17.05
N THR A 487 -11.70 10.11 17.78
CA THR A 487 -11.53 10.57 19.19
C THR A 487 -11.52 12.09 19.39
N GLU A 488 -11.02 12.86 18.43
CA GLU A 488 -11.00 14.34 18.48
C GLU A 488 -12.42 14.91 18.38
N VAL A 489 -13.22 14.38 17.45
CA VAL A 489 -14.63 14.75 17.27
C VAL A 489 -15.45 14.36 18.51
N VAL A 490 -15.23 13.16 19.06
CA VAL A 490 -15.86 12.72 20.32
C VAL A 490 -15.57 13.71 21.45
N GLN A 491 -14.30 14.13 21.58
CA GLN A 491 -13.90 15.08 22.61
C GLN A 491 -14.51 16.46 22.40
N PHE A 492 -14.51 16.97 21.17
CA PHE A 492 -15.13 18.24 20.82
C PHE A 492 -16.63 18.22 21.13
N LEU A 493 -17.36 17.24 20.62
CA LEU A 493 -18.80 17.09 20.82
C LEU A 493 -19.14 16.96 22.30
N TYR A 494 -18.36 16.20 23.07
CA TYR A 494 -18.54 16.11 24.52
C TYR A 494 -18.38 17.47 25.22
N LYS A 495 -17.34 18.24 24.84
CA LYS A 495 -17.08 19.59 25.40
C LYS A 495 -18.19 20.59 25.09
N THR A 496 -19.02 20.36 24.08
CA THR A 496 -20.19 21.22 23.82
C THR A 496 -21.21 21.18 24.95
N GLY A 497 -21.21 20.13 25.80
CA GLY A 497 -22.13 19.97 26.93
C GLY A 497 -23.54 19.49 26.55
N PHE A 498 -23.82 19.28 25.26
CA PHE A 498 -25.13 18.83 24.78
C PHE A 498 -25.25 17.31 24.61
N VAL A 499 -24.17 16.56 24.83
CA VAL A 499 -24.18 15.08 24.75
C VAL A 499 -24.90 14.51 25.97
N ARG A 500 -25.93 13.70 25.75
CA ARG A 500 -26.69 13.07 26.84
C ARG A 500 -25.88 11.95 27.50
N PRO A 501 -26.01 11.77 28.84
CA PRO A 501 -25.38 10.67 29.59
C PRO A 501 -25.57 9.27 28.96
N LYS A 502 -26.79 8.97 28.49
CA LYS A 502 -27.12 7.69 27.83
C LYS A 502 -26.32 7.46 26.54
N SER A 503 -25.99 8.53 25.82
CA SER A 503 -25.17 8.45 24.61
C SER A 503 -23.73 8.12 24.97
N VAL A 504 -23.18 8.74 26.03
CA VAL A 504 -21.84 8.42 26.53
C VAL A 504 -21.75 6.96 26.95
N GLU A 505 -22.73 6.48 27.72
CA GLU A 505 -22.83 5.08 28.14
C GLU A 505 -22.88 4.12 26.94
N LYS A 506 -23.76 4.39 25.97
CA LYS A 506 -23.88 3.56 24.77
C LYS A 506 -22.58 3.52 23.97
N ALA A 507 -21.97 4.68 23.70
CA ALA A 507 -20.72 4.76 22.95
C ALA A 507 -19.58 3.99 23.63
N PHE A 508 -19.50 4.05 24.96
CA PHE A 508 -18.50 3.32 25.74
C PHE A 508 -18.72 1.79 25.67
N LEU A 509 -19.97 1.34 25.78
CA LEU A 509 -20.32 -0.08 25.68
C LEU A 509 -20.07 -0.63 24.27
N ASP A 510 -20.48 0.11 23.23
CA ASP A 510 -20.27 -0.29 21.83
C ASP A 510 -18.76 -0.37 21.51
N ALA A 511 -17.97 0.61 21.99
CA ALA A 511 -16.51 0.58 21.88
C ALA A 511 -15.89 -0.61 22.63
N ALA A 512 -16.39 -0.95 23.82
CA ALA A 512 -15.96 -2.12 24.58
C ALA A 512 -16.27 -3.44 23.84
N GLY A 513 -17.43 -3.54 23.20
CA GLY A 513 -17.81 -4.69 22.39
C GLY A 513 -16.89 -4.90 21.19
N ARG A 514 -16.47 -3.81 20.52
CA ARG A 514 -15.54 -3.84 19.37
C ARG A 514 -14.06 -3.97 19.78
N GLY A 515 -13.73 -3.63 21.03
CA GLY A 515 -12.34 -3.56 21.50
C GLY A 515 -11.62 -2.27 21.13
N ASP A 516 -12.35 -1.17 20.94
CA ASP A 516 -11.84 0.15 20.57
C ASP A 516 -11.27 0.90 21.79
N PHE A 517 -10.07 0.51 22.23
CA PHE A 517 -9.42 1.08 23.42
C PHE A 517 -9.24 2.60 23.36
N TYR A 518 -9.02 3.17 22.18
CA TYR A 518 -8.82 4.62 22.00
C TYR A 518 -10.08 5.43 22.33
N VAL A 519 -11.25 4.99 21.85
CA VAL A 519 -12.52 5.62 22.19
C VAL A 519 -12.84 5.42 23.67
N MET A 520 -12.65 4.19 24.18
CA MET A 520 -12.88 3.90 25.61
C MET A 520 -12.02 4.78 26.51
N GLU A 521 -10.73 4.91 26.21
CA GLU A 521 -9.81 5.77 26.97
C GLU A 521 -10.19 7.25 26.84
N ARG A 522 -10.54 7.71 25.64
CA ARG A 522 -10.98 9.09 25.43
C ARG A 522 -12.24 9.41 26.23
N LEU A 523 -13.25 8.54 26.17
CA LEU A 523 -14.51 8.69 26.93
C LEU A 523 -14.30 8.62 28.44
N PHE A 524 -13.39 7.76 28.91
CA PHE A 524 -12.98 7.72 30.31
C PHE A 524 -12.38 9.05 30.76
N HIS A 525 -11.57 9.69 29.92
CA HIS A 525 -10.99 11.00 30.20
C HIS A 525 -11.95 12.18 29.96
N CYS A 526 -13.13 11.97 29.39
CA CYS A 526 -14.11 13.04 29.16
C CYS A 526 -14.75 13.55 30.47
N GLY A 527 -14.42 13.06 31.66
CA GLY A 527 -14.94 13.62 32.92
C GLY A 527 -16.41 13.29 33.20
N TYR A 528 -17.00 12.39 32.41
CA TYR A 528 -18.22 11.68 32.78
C TYR A 528 -17.92 10.69 33.92
N ASP A 529 -18.95 10.30 34.70
CA ASP A 529 -18.82 9.36 35.82
C ASP A 529 -18.18 8.04 35.36
N SER A 530 -16.86 8.00 35.51
CA SER A 530 -16.01 6.93 35.05
C SER A 530 -16.27 5.65 35.83
N GLN A 531 -16.72 5.79 37.09
CA GLN A 531 -17.09 4.68 37.95
C GLN A 531 -18.40 4.04 37.47
N ALA A 532 -19.39 4.85 37.11
CA ALA A 532 -20.65 4.35 36.54
C ALA A 532 -20.45 3.66 35.18
N LEU A 533 -19.61 4.20 34.29
CA LEU A 533 -19.29 3.58 32.99
C LEU A 533 -18.61 2.22 33.16
N LEU A 534 -17.61 2.14 34.03
CA LEU A 534 -16.88 0.90 34.31
C LEU A 534 -17.81 -0.15 34.94
N HIS A 535 -18.62 0.25 35.92
CA HIS A 535 -19.58 -0.65 36.56
C HIS A 535 -20.62 -1.18 35.56
N GLN A 536 -21.21 -0.30 34.73
CA GLN A 536 -22.18 -0.73 33.73
C GLN A 536 -21.57 -1.64 32.66
N ALA A 537 -20.35 -1.36 32.20
CA ALA A 537 -19.65 -2.22 31.23
C ALA A 537 -19.34 -3.61 31.78
N LEU A 538 -18.99 -3.70 33.07
CA LEU A 538 -18.75 -4.96 33.77
C LEU A 538 -20.05 -5.71 34.12
N CYS A 539 -21.17 -5.01 34.32
CA CYS A 539 -22.46 -5.60 34.69
C CYS A 539 -23.36 -5.99 33.49
N LYS A 540 -23.43 -5.18 32.43
CA LYS A 540 -24.30 -5.46 31.26
C LYS A 540 -23.79 -6.61 30.40
N HIS A 541 -22.47 -6.76 30.29
CA HIS A 541 -21.86 -7.91 29.62
C HIS A 541 -21.57 -8.98 30.67
N SER A 542 -22.51 -9.89 30.89
CA SER A 542 -22.36 -11.04 31.78
C SER A 542 -21.26 -11.99 31.28
N VAL A 543 -20.00 -11.63 31.52
CA VAL A 543 -18.79 -12.49 31.61
C VAL A 543 -18.44 -13.38 30.39
N LYS A 544 -19.24 -13.43 29.31
CA LYS A 544 -18.98 -14.31 28.15
C LYS A 544 -18.75 -13.64 26.80
N GLU A 545 -19.06 -12.35 26.62
CA GLU A 545 -19.01 -11.72 25.29
C GLU A 545 -17.87 -10.72 25.08
N LEU A 546 -17.27 -10.16 26.13
CA LEU A 546 -16.19 -9.18 25.98
C LEU A 546 -14.82 -9.84 25.75
N PRO A 547 -14.01 -9.35 24.79
CA PRO A 547 -12.64 -9.84 24.60
C PRO A 547 -11.80 -9.75 25.88
N ARG A 548 -10.96 -10.75 26.14
CA ARG A 548 -10.10 -10.82 27.35
C ARG A 548 -9.26 -9.56 27.58
N ARG A 549 -8.84 -8.89 26.52
CA ARG A 549 -8.07 -7.63 26.58
C ARG A 549 -8.90 -6.46 27.11
N VAL A 550 -10.17 -6.35 26.71
CA VAL A 550 -11.12 -5.34 27.18
C VAL A 550 -11.40 -5.53 28.67
N LEU A 551 -11.62 -6.77 29.11
CA LEU A 551 -11.81 -7.08 30.54
C LEU A 551 -10.59 -6.70 31.41
N ARG A 552 -9.37 -6.90 30.90
CA ARG A 552 -8.14 -6.44 31.60
C ARG A 552 -8.09 -4.92 31.68
N PHE A 553 -8.38 -4.23 30.58
CA PHE A 553 -8.41 -2.77 30.53
C PHE A 553 -9.42 -2.19 31.54
N LEU A 554 -10.66 -2.71 31.55
CA LEU A 554 -11.70 -2.27 32.48
C LEU A 554 -11.30 -2.48 33.95
N LYS A 555 -10.75 -3.65 34.29
CA LYS A 555 -10.27 -3.94 35.65
C LYS A 555 -9.10 -3.05 36.08
N GLN A 556 -8.17 -2.76 35.17
CA GLN A 556 -7.04 -1.88 35.45
C GLN A 556 -7.51 -0.44 35.69
N LYS A 557 -8.44 0.08 34.88
CA LYS A 557 -9.00 1.43 35.07
C LYS A 557 -9.88 1.50 36.32
N GLN A 558 -10.60 0.44 36.67
CA GLN A 558 -11.34 0.35 37.93
C GLN A 558 -10.43 0.50 39.15
N GLN A 559 -9.28 -0.21 39.16
CA GLN A 559 -8.28 -0.07 40.23
C GLN A 559 -7.70 1.35 40.32
N LEU A 560 -7.62 2.09 39.22
CA LEU A 560 -7.14 3.48 39.19
C LEU A 560 -8.18 4.50 39.68
N VAL A 561 -9.49 4.19 39.60
CA VAL A 561 -10.57 5.06 40.11
C VAL A 561 -10.82 4.79 41.60
N GLU A 562 -10.56 3.56 42.05
CA GLU A 562 -10.71 3.14 43.46
C GLU A 562 -9.49 3.47 44.35
N ALA A 563 -8.34 3.80 43.75
CA ALA A 563 -7.11 4.24 44.42
C ALA A 563 -7.03 5.77 44.48
#